data_AF-R7U3N8-F1
#
_entry.id   AF-R7U3N8-F1
#
_cell.length_a   1.000
_cell.length_b   1.000
_cell.length_c   1.000
_cell.angle_alpha   90.00
_cell.angle_beta   90.00
_cell.angle_gamma   90.00
#
_symmetry.space_group_name_H-M   'P 1'
#
loop_
_entity.id
_entity.type
_entity.pdbx_description
1 polymer ?
#
loop_
_entity_poly.entity_id
_entity_poly.type
_entity_poly.pdbx_seq_one_letter_code
_entity_poly.pdbx_strand_id
1 'polypeptide(L)'
;MAEILAELKLDMDTLVAAVLYRAVREAKLPLAQVEENFGKVVAGLIQDVQGMAAISNIQNPRRQVLDHRQDQLEKVRKMLVSIIDDVRVALIKLAERTCAIRAVQHASKEKRQRVAREVFEIYAPLAHRLGIGYI
;
A
#
# COMPACT_ATOMS: atom_id res chain seq x y z
N MET A 1 0.14 -11.90 1.22
CA MET A 1 0.98 -10.70 1.47
C MET A 1 2.39 -11.11 1.87
N ALA A 2 2.57 -11.78 3.01
CA ALA A 2 3.89 -12.22 3.47
C ALA A 2 4.62 -13.14 2.47
N GLU A 3 3.91 -14.05 1.79
CA GLU A 3 4.50 -14.92 0.74
C GLU A 3 5.17 -14.11 -0.38
N ILE A 4 4.49 -13.08 -0.90
CA ILE A 4 5.03 -12.20 -1.96
C ILE A 4 6.30 -11.50 -1.46
N LEU A 5 6.32 -11.03 -0.22
CA LEU A 5 7.47 -10.33 0.36
C LEU A 5 8.62 -11.29 0.70
N ALA A 6 8.30 -12.54 1.03
CA ALA A 6 9.28 -13.60 1.27
C ALA A 6 9.98 -14.02 -0.03
N GLU A 7 9.25 -14.08 -1.15
CA GLU A 7 9.84 -14.28 -2.49
C GLU A 7 10.81 -13.14 -2.85
N LEU A 8 10.51 -11.91 -2.41
CA LEU A 8 11.39 -10.74 -2.54
C LEU A 8 12.53 -10.70 -1.52
N LYS A 9 12.64 -11.71 -0.63
CA LYS A 9 13.68 -11.86 0.40
C LYS A 9 13.84 -10.65 1.34
N LEU A 10 12.73 -10.05 1.75
CA LEU A 10 12.77 -8.96 2.73
C LEU A 10 13.05 -9.44 4.15
N ASP A 11 13.46 -8.50 5.00
CA ASP A 11 13.79 -8.75 6.40
C ASP A 11 12.59 -9.23 7.24
N MET A 12 12.91 -9.82 8.40
CA MET A 12 11.91 -10.40 9.29
C MET A 12 10.87 -9.38 9.79
N ASP A 13 11.28 -8.14 10.09
CA ASP A 13 10.35 -7.11 10.58
C ASP A 13 9.31 -6.79 9.51
N THR A 14 9.73 -6.72 8.24
CA THR A 14 8.83 -6.55 7.09
C THR A 14 7.82 -7.68 6.95
N LEU A 15 8.27 -8.93 7.10
CA LEU A 15 7.39 -10.10 7.01
C LEU A 15 6.38 -10.12 8.16
N VAL A 16 6.83 -9.85 9.39
CA VAL A 16 5.96 -9.75 10.56
C VAL A 16 4.93 -8.63 10.37
N ALA A 17 5.36 -7.44 9.94
CA ALA A 17 4.47 -6.32 9.65
C ALA A 17 3.40 -6.71 8.61
N ALA A 18 3.78 -7.42 7.55
CA ALA A 18 2.84 -7.86 6.51
C ALA A 18 1.82 -8.90 6.98
N VAL A 19 2.19 -9.77 7.92
CA VAL A 19 1.27 -10.73 8.55
C VAL A 19 0.26 -9.99 9.44
N LEU A 20 0.75 -9.07 10.28
CA LEU A 20 -0.07 -8.36 11.27
C LEU A 20 -0.94 -7.25 10.66
N TYR A 21 -0.52 -6.68 9.53
CA TYR A 21 -1.14 -5.51 8.91
C TYR A 21 -2.68 -5.61 8.80
N ARG A 22 -3.19 -6.75 8.34
CA ARG A 22 -4.64 -6.93 8.12
C ARG A 22 -5.43 -6.89 9.44
N ALA A 23 -4.90 -7.47 10.52
CA ALA A 23 -5.54 -7.45 11.83
C ALA A 23 -5.60 -6.01 12.39
N VAL A 24 -4.52 -5.24 12.20
CA VAL A 24 -4.45 -3.84 12.64
C VAL A 24 -5.37 -2.95 11.79
N ARG A 25 -5.37 -3.11 10.46
CA ARG A 25 -6.26 -2.39 9.53
C ARG A 25 -7.75 -2.65 9.79
N GLU A 26 -8.10 -3.86 10.21
CA GLU A 26 -9.48 -4.23 10.55
C GLU A 26 -9.83 -3.92 12.00
N ALA A 27 -8.99 -3.17 12.73
CA ALA A 27 -9.15 -2.80 14.13
C ALA A 27 -9.33 -4.00 15.09
N LYS A 28 -8.78 -5.16 14.72
CA LYS A 28 -8.79 -6.39 15.55
C LYS A 28 -7.56 -6.51 16.45
N LEU A 29 -6.51 -5.75 16.15
CA LEU A 29 -5.27 -5.70 16.92
C LEU A 29 -4.84 -4.23 17.07
N PRO A 30 -4.78 -3.68 18.29
CA PRO A 30 -4.30 -2.31 18.52
C PRO A 30 -2.82 -2.18 18.17
N LEU A 31 -2.44 -1.05 17.56
CA LEU A 31 -1.04 -0.77 17.20
C LEU A 31 -0.12 -0.76 18.44
N ALA A 32 -0.62 -0.27 19.59
CA ALA A 32 0.14 -0.29 20.85
C ALA A 32 0.52 -1.71 21.29
N GLN A 33 -0.37 -2.70 21.08
CA GLN A 33 -0.04 -4.10 21.35
C GLN A 33 0.96 -4.67 20.36
N VAL A 34 0.99 -4.17 19.12
CA VAL A 34 2.04 -4.53 18.16
C VAL A 34 3.39 -4.01 18.63
N GLU A 35 3.46 -2.75 19.06
CA GLU A 35 4.70 -2.15 19.55
C GLU A 35 5.24 -2.89 20.78
N GLU A 36 4.37 -3.24 21.72
CA GLU A 36 4.74 -3.99 22.93
C GLU A 36 5.29 -5.38 22.61
N ASN A 37 4.66 -6.12 21.70
CA ASN A 37 5.00 -7.53 21.44
C ASN A 37 6.04 -7.74 20.33
N PHE A 38 6.14 -6.81 19.37
CA PHE A 38 6.96 -6.95 18.16
C PHE A 38 7.91 -5.76 17.94
N GLY A 39 7.87 -4.75 18.81
CA GLY A 39 8.78 -3.62 18.78
C GLY A 39 8.35 -2.46 17.87
N LYS A 40 9.05 -1.34 18.03
CA LYS A 40 8.76 -0.06 17.36
C LYS A 40 8.89 -0.12 15.84
N VAL A 41 9.82 -0.92 15.33
CA VAL A 41 10.06 -1.01 13.87
C VAL A 41 8.85 -1.61 13.18
N VAL A 42 8.34 -2.75 13.66
CA VAL A 42 7.15 -3.41 13.11
C VAL A 42 5.92 -2.51 13.23
N ALA A 43 5.72 -1.88 14.40
CA ALA A 43 4.61 -0.96 14.60
C ALA A 43 4.68 0.26 13.66
N GLY A 44 5.86 0.86 13.49
CA GLY A 44 6.11 1.96 12.56
C GLY A 44 5.80 1.58 11.11
N LEU A 45 6.30 0.43 10.65
CA LEU A 45 5.99 -0.08 9.31
C LEU A 45 4.48 -0.23 9.08
N ILE A 46 3.75 -0.81 10.04
CA ILE A 46 2.29 -0.96 9.92
C ILE A 46 1.60 0.41 9.88
N GLN A 47 2.01 1.34 10.74
CA GLN A 47 1.47 2.70 10.81
C GLN A 47 1.65 3.44 9.48
N ASP A 48 2.85 3.38 8.90
CA ASP A 48 3.18 4.05 7.65
C ASP A 48 2.38 3.46 6.47
N VAL A 49 2.25 2.12 6.42
CA VAL A 49 1.43 1.44 5.41
C VAL A 49 -0.07 1.80 5.57
N GLN A 50 -0.56 2.00 6.80
CA GLN A 50 -1.92 2.50 7.03
C GLN A 50 -2.08 3.95 6.56
N GLY A 51 -1.07 4.80 6.79
CA GLY A 51 -1.02 6.18 6.28
C GLY A 51 -1.15 6.23 4.75
N MET A 52 -0.57 5.26 4.03
CA MET A 52 -0.73 5.14 2.57
C MET A 52 -2.18 4.93 2.10
N ALA A 53 -3.06 4.37 2.93
CA ALA A 53 -4.46 4.19 2.56
C ALA A 53 -5.23 5.52 2.50
N ALA A 54 -4.86 6.51 3.32
CA ALA A 54 -5.45 7.85 3.26
C ALA A 54 -5.14 8.58 1.94
N ILE A 55 -3.99 8.26 1.33
CA ILE A 55 -3.54 8.84 0.05
C ILE A 55 -4.41 8.35 -1.12
N SER A 56 -4.86 7.09 -1.10
CA SER A 56 -5.81 6.55 -2.08
C SER A 56 -7.17 7.26 -2.05
N ASN A 57 -7.62 7.72 -0.86
CA ASN A 57 -8.87 8.46 -0.72
C ASN A 57 -8.81 9.89 -1.28
N ILE A 58 -7.63 10.53 -1.29
CA ILE A 58 -7.44 11.85 -1.92
C ILE A 58 -7.67 11.77 -3.44
N GLN A 59 -7.42 10.61 -4.06
CA GLN A 59 -7.59 10.39 -5.49
C GLN A 59 -9.03 10.03 -5.92
N ASN A 60 -10.01 9.99 -5.02
CA ASN A 60 -11.39 9.69 -5.41
C ASN A 60 -12.03 10.92 -6.09
N PRO A 61 -12.06 11.02 -7.44
CA PRO A 61 -12.24 12.28 -8.15
C PRO A 61 -13.71 12.70 -8.28
N ARG A 62 -14.64 11.99 -7.62
CA ARG A 62 -16.07 12.32 -7.72
C ARG A 62 -16.44 13.66 -7.07
N ARG A 63 -15.47 14.43 -6.54
CA ARG A 63 -15.73 15.73 -5.89
C ARG A 63 -14.83 16.91 -6.25
N GLN A 64 -13.85 16.82 -7.16
CA GLN A 64 -13.00 17.99 -7.45
C GLN A 64 -12.79 18.23 -8.96
N VAL A 65 -13.67 19.10 -9.45
CA VAL A 65 -13.57 20.07 -10.55
C VAL A 65 -12.21 20.14 -11.25
N LEU A 66 -12.19 19.59 -12.46
CA LEU A 66 -11.58 19.97 -13.75
C LEU A 66 -10.29 20.82 -13.90
N ASP A 67 -9.60 21.33 -12.87
CA ASP A 67 -8.52 22.32 -13.11
C ASP A 67 -7.12 21.96 -12.57
N HIS A 68 -6.95 20.85 -11.82
CA HIS A 68 -5.70 20.60 -11.07
C HIS A 68 -5.05 19.22 -11.29
N ARG A 69 -5.27 18.59 -12.46
CA ARG A 69 -4.67 17.26 -12.74
C ARG A 69 -3.14 17.27 -12.68
N GLN A 70 -2.48 18.31 -13.18
CA GLN A 70 -1.01 18.41 -13.17
C GLN A 70 -0.45 18.63 -11.75
N ASP A 71 -1.08 19.50 -10.96
CA ASP A 71 -0.65 19.75 -9.58
C ASP A 71 -0.90 18.54 -8.66
N GLN A 72 -1.95 17.75 -8.91
CA GLN A 72 -2.16 16.50 -8.19
C GLN A 72 -1.14 15.42 -8.58
N LEU A 73 -0.76 15.33 -9.86
CA LEU A 73 0.32 14.45 -10.33
C LEU A 73 1.68 14.84 -9.73
N GLU A 74 1.97 16.14 -9.60
CA GLU A 74 3.18 16.64 -8.95
C GLU A 74 3.18 16.41 -7.43
N LYS A 75 2.02 16.55 -6.76
CA LYS A 75 1.87 16.13 -5.35
C LYS A 75 2.07 14.63 -5.17
N VAL A 76 1.54 13.81 -6.07
CA VAL A 76 1.79 12.36 -6.09
C VAL A 76 3.28 12.10 -6.34
N ARG A 77 3.95 12.77 -7.29
CA ARG A 77 5.40 12.64 -7.49
C ARG A 77 6.21 13.02 -6.25
N LYS A 78 5.94 14.16 -5.62
CA LYS A 78 6.60 14.59 -4.37
C LYS A 78 6.36 13.60 -3.22
N MET A 79 5.19 13.01 -3.16
CA MET A 79 4.85 12.00 -2.16
C MET A 79 5.46 10.62 -2.46
N LEU A 80 5.56 10.24 -3.74
CA LEU A 80 6.35 9.08 -4.19
C LEU A 80 7.85 9.26 -3.89
N VAL A 81 8.33 10.50 -3.86
CA VAL A 81 9.69 10.83 -3.40
C VAL A 81 9.79 10.74 -1.87
N SER A 82 8.72 11.00 -1.11
CA SER A 82 8.69 10.79 0.36
C SER A 82 8.60 9.31 0.76
N ILE A 83 8.12 8.43 -0.13
CA ILE A 83 8.14 6.96 0.04
C ILE A 83 9.57 6.40 0.01
N ILE A 84 10.55 7.21 -0.40
CA ILE A 84 11.97 6.79 -0.51
C ILE A 84 12.64 6.62 0.86
N ASP A 85 12.06 7.12 1.96
CA ASP A 85 12.69 6.98 3.29
C ASP A 85 12.67 5.53 3.81
N ASP A 86 11.67 4.72 3.43
CA ASP A 86 11.68 3.28 3.70
C ASP A 86 10.96 2.47 2.62
N VAL A 87 11.76 1.83 1.75
CA VAL A 87 11.27 0.97 0.66
C VAL A 87 10.37 -0.17 1.15
N ARG A 88 10.53 -0.63 2.41
CA ARG A 88 9.75 -1.73 2.99
C ARG A 88 8.27 -1.38 3.05
N VAL A 89 7.92 -0.13 3.36
CA VAL A 89 6.54 0.36 3.42
C VAL A 89 5.86 0.25 2.05
N ALA A 90 6.55 0.68 0.99
CA ALA A 90 6.05 0.57 -0.38
C ALA A 90 5.83 -0.89 -0.79
N LEU A 91 6.78 -1.76 -0.47
CA LEU A 91 6.72 -3.18 -0.80
C LEU A 91 5.56 -3.87 -0.10
N ILE A 92 5.35 -3.62 1.20
CA ILE A 92 4.18 -4.15 1.94
C ILE A 92 2.88 -3.68 1.27
N LYS A 93 2.80 -2.41 0.87
CA LYS A 93 1.61 -1.87 0.21
C LYS A 93 1.37 -2.47 -1.17
N LEU A 94 2.42 -2.67 -1.96
CA LEU A 94 2.34 -3.35 -3.25
C LEU A 94 1.83 -4.79 -3.08
N ALA A 95 2.40 -5.55 -2.14
CA ALA A 95 1.95 -6.91 -1.84
C ALA A 95 0.48 -6.96 -1.39
N GLU A 96 0.02 -5.98 -0.61
CA GLU A 96 -1.40 -5.84 -0.25
C GLU A 96 -2.29 -5.66 -1.48
N ARG A 97 -1.89 -4.78 -2.40
CA ARG A 97 -2.66 -4.45 -3.61
C ARG A 97 -2.66 -5.59 -4.62
N THR A 98 -1.55 -6.31 -4.77
CA THR A 98 -1.48 -7.54 -5.56
C THR A 98 -2.46 -8.59 -5.01
N CYS A 99 -2.49 -8.80 -3.69
CA CYS A 99 -3.49 -9.68 -3.07
C CYS A 99 -4.93 -9.17 -3.28
N ALA A 100 -5.15 -7.85 -3.21
CA ALA A 100 -6.48 -7.25 -3.40
C ALA A 100 -7.01 -7.46 -4.82
N ILE A 101 -6.18 -7.30 -5.86
CA ILE A 101 -6.58 -7.62 -7.24
C ILE A 101 -6.97 -9.09 -7.38
N ARG A 102 -6.13 -9.99 -6.86
CA ARG A 102 -6.39 -11.44 -6.92
C ARG A 102 -7.70 -11.79 -6.23
N ALA A 103 -8.02 -11.13 -5.11
CA ALA A 103 -9.25 -11.37 -4.35
C ALA A 103 -10.53 -10.84 -5.01
N VAL A 104 -10.47 -9.83 -5.89
CA VAL A 104 -11.68 -9.25 -6.52
C VAL A 104 -12.15 -9.98 -7.78
N GLN A 105 -11.55 -11.11 -8.16
CA GLN A 105 -11.89 -11.84 -9.39
C GLN A 105 -13.40 -12.13 -9.54
N HIS A 106 -14.07 -12.47 -8.44
CA HIS A 106 -15.51 -12.77 -8.38
C HIS A 106 -16.38 -11.61 -7.87
N ALA A 107 -15.80 -10.42 -7.66
CA ALA A 107 -16.56 -9.25 -7.23
C ALA A 107 -17.36 -8.61 -8.39
N SER A 108 -18.26 -7.68 -8.05
CA SER A 108 -19.01 -6.91 -9.05
C SER A 108 -18.09 -6.20 -10.05
N LYS A 109 -18.56 -6.03 -11.29
CA LYS A 109 -17.81 -5.35 -12.36
C LYS A 109 -17.28 -3.98 -11.92
N GLU A 110 -18.09 -3.23 -11.19
CA GLU A 110 -17.72 -1.91 -10.69
C GLU A 110 -16.59 -1.97 -9.65
N LYS A 111 -16.63 -2.93 -8.72
CA LYS A 111 -15.56 -3.12 -7.72
C LYS A 111 -14.26 -3.57 -8.39
N ARG A 112 -14.31 -4.47 -9.38
CA ARG A 112 -13.15 -4.90 -10.16
C ARG A 112 -12.50 -3.73 -10.90
N GLN A 113 -13.30 -2.93 -11.62
CA GLN A 113 -12.79 -1.77 -12.36
C GLN A 113 -12.20 -0.69 -11.45
N ARG A 114 -12.73 -0.53 -10.23
CA ARG A 114 -12.18 0.41 -9.25
C ARG A 114 -10.79 -0.01 -8.79
N VAL A 115 -10.66 -1.28 -8.37
CA VAL A 115 -9.38 -1.82 -7.87
C VAL A 115 -8.34 -1.87 -9.00
N ALA A 116 -8.73 -2.28 -10.21
CA ALA A 116 -7.82 -2.34 -11.35
C ALA A 116 -7.26 -0.96 -11.74
N ARG A 117 -8.11 0.08 -11.75
CA ARG A 117 -7.67 1.46 -12.02
C ARG A 117 -6.67 1.96 -10.98
N GLU A 118 -6.97 1.75 -9.70
CA GLU A 118 -6.06 2.14 -8.62
C GLU A 118 -4.68 1.48 -8.77
N VAL A 119 -4.65 0.19 -9.11
CA VAL A 119 -3.38 -0.51 -9.33
C VAL A 119 -2.63 0.00 -10.54
N PHE A 120 -3.32 0.18 -11.67
CA PHE A 120 -2.68 0.65 -12.89
C PHE A 120 -2.13 2.07 -12.77
N GLU A 121 -2.86 2.98 -12.13
CA GLU A 121 -2.48 4.40 -12.08
C GLU A 121 -1.44 4.70 -10.98
N ILE A 122 -1.50 4.00 -9.85
CA ILE A 122 -0.67 4.32 -8.68
C ILE A 122 0.46 3.29 -8.50
N TYR A 123 0.09 2.02 -8.44
CA TYR A 123 0.97 0.98 -7.93
C TYR A 123 1.87 0.35 -9.01
N ALA A 124 1.40 0.24 -10.26
CA ALA A 124 2.22 -0.26 -11.36
C ALA A 124 3.43 0.67 -11.67
N PRO A 125 3.28 2.01 -11.75
CA PRO A 125 4.42 2.91 -11.90
C PRO A 125 5.37 2.87 -10.69
N LEU A 126 4.85 2.64 -9.48
CA LEU A 126 5.66 2.50 -8.27
C LEU A 126 6.51 1.23 -8.32
N ALA A 127 5.92 0.08 -8.67
CA ALA A 127 6.63 -1.18 -8.81
C ALA A 127 7.72 -1.10 -9.89
N HIS A 128 7.44 -0.43 -11.01
CA HIS A 128 8.43 -0.20 -12.06
C HIS A 128 9.63 0.62 -11.56
N ARG A 129 9.40 1.69 -10.80
CA ARG A 129 10.48 2.52 -10.21
C ARG A 129 11.33 1.77 -9.20
N LEU A 130 10.75 0.80 -8.50
CA LEU A 130 11.44 -0.05 -7.53
C LEU A 130 12.15 -1.26 -8.17
N GLY A 131 12.11 -1.40 -9.50
CA GLY A 131 12.76 -2.51 -10.22
C GLY A 131 12.03 -3.86 -10.06
N ILE A 132 10.79 -3.84 -9.61
CA ILE A 132 9.97 -5.03 -9.32
C ILE A 132 8.70 -5.03 -10.17
N GLY A 133 8.78 -4.63 -11.44
CA GLY A 133 7.61 -4.56 -12.32
C GLY A 133 6.97 -5.89 -12.72
N TYR A 134 7.48 -7.03 -12.24
CA TYR A 134 7.03 -8.37 -12.60
C TYR A 134 5.97 -8.96 -11.65
N ILE A 135 5.67 -8.29 -10.52
CA ILE A 135 4.69 -8.72 -9.50
C ILE A 135 3.30 -8.11 -9.68
#